data_AF-A0A2N6T540-F1
#
_entry.id   AF-A0A2N6T540-F1
#
_cell.length_a   1.000
_cell.length_b   1.000
_cell.length_c   1.000
_cell.angle_alpha   90.00
_cell.angle_beta   90.00
_cell.angle_gamma   90.00
#
_symmetry.space_group_name_H-M   'P 1'
#
loop_
_entity.id
_entity.type
_entity.pdbx_description
1 polymer ?
#
loop_
_entity_poly.entity_id
_entity_poly.type
_entity_poly.pdbx_seq_one_letter_code
_entity_poly.pdbx_strand_id
1 'polypeptide(L)'
;MNTDLLKNPIVTIALSVITALIIAIGAAAGLGAFGSSTPPEKTQPESLVVSLPENAKKATPEQVEAILSGKWVTTSNPPENIISFSRSEGSEGAAEKAPYFVHGGVCNGFGVGLVVDKTNATYTVEEGATTLKQCEPELWRYDNSVREAFIRGNTIYFDGTHTYFAKGGTGLKLSPAH
;
A
#
# COMPACT_ATOMS: atom_id res chain seq x y z
N MET A 1 -18.83 10.65 -49.24
CA MET A 1 -17.78 11.17 -48.35
C MET A 1 -16.97 10.01 -47.83
N ASN A 2 -15.77 9.80 -48.36
CA ASN A 2 -14.59 9.50 -47.55
C ASN A 2 -13.34 9.61 -48.41
N THR A 3 -12.38 10.32 -47.85
CA THR A 3 -11.11 10.77 -48.39
C THR A 3 -10.09 9.65 -48.49
N ASP A 4 -9.45 9.63 -49.66
CA ASP A 4 -8.03 9.39 -49.91
C ASP A 4 -7.24 8.48 -48.95
N LEU A 5 -7.02 7.27 -49.46
CA LEU A 5 -5.78 6.52 -49.37
C LEU A 5 -4.68 7.24 -50.15
N LEU A 6 -3.59 7.65 -49.48
CA LEU A 6 -2.30 7.85 -50.13
C LEU A 6 -1.16 7.38 -49.21
N LYS A 7 -0.49 6.32 -49.68
CA LYS A 7 0.96 6.03 -49.58
C LYS A 7 1.44 5.50 -48.20
N ASN A 8 1.42 4.19 -47.90
CA ASN A 8 2.23 3.08 -48.45
C ASN A 8 3.74 3.24 -48.14
N PRO A 9 4.56 2.18 -47.98
CA PRO A 9 4.47 0.93 -47.19
C PRO A 9 5.79 0.66 -46.40
N ILE A 10 5.99 -0.58 -45.94
CA ILE A 10 7.26 -1.23 -45.52
C ILE A 10 7.50 -1.13 -44.00
N VAL A 11 7.03 -2.09 -43.18
CA VAL A 11 7.48 -3.49 -43.04
C VAL A 11 8.89 -3.61 -42.42
N THR A 12 8.95 -4.47 -41.41
CA THR A 12 10.10 -5.23 -40.89
C THR A 12 11.12 -4.62 -39.90
N ILE A 13 11.16 -5.30 -38.74
CA ILE A 13 12.35 -5.87 -38.06
C ILE A 13 13.28 -4.90 -37.34
N ALA A 14 13.31 -4.98 -36.00
CA ALA A 14 14.40 -5.64 -35.28
C ALA A 14 14.41 -5.27 -33.79
N LEU A 15 14.43 -6.33 -32.99
CA LEU A 15 15.13 -6.46 -31.72
C LEU A 15 16.50 -5.74 -31.76
N SER A 16 16.75 -4.81 -30.84
CA SER A 16 18.13 -4.46 -30.45
C SER A 16 18.16 -3.83 -29.05
N VAL A 17 18.13 -4.69 -28.04
CA VAL A 17 18.94 -4.49 -26.83
C VAL A 17 20.39 -4.54 -27.28
N ILE A 18 21.18 -3.49 -27.01
CA ILE A 18 22.62 -3.52 -26.67
C ILE A 18 23.02 -2.10 -26.26
N THR A 19 23.20 -1.95 -24.95
CA THR A 19 24.38 -1.37 -24.27
C THR A 19 25.05 -0.12 -24.88
N ALA A 20 24.87 1.02 -24.22
CA ALA A 20 25.91 2.05 -24.14
C ALA A 20 25.92 2.68 -22.75
N LEU A 21 26.58 1.96 -21.84
CA LEU A 21 27.11 2.48 -20.59
C LEU A 21 28.25 3.45 -20.94
N ILE A 22 28.02 4.77 -20.84
CA ILE A 22 29.13 5.74 -20.79
C ILE A 22 29.12 6.37 -19.40
N ILE A 23 30.03 5.84 -18.59
CA ILE A 23 30.46 6.40 -17.32
C ILE A 23 31.22 7.69 -17.63
N ALA A 24 30.64 8.84 -17.26
CA ALA A 24 31.38 10.09 -17.18
C ALA A 24 31.88 10.27 -15.73
N ILE A 25 33.03 9.68 -15.42
CA ILE A 25 33.86 10.08 -14.28
C ILE A 25 34.55 11.38 -14.69
N GLY A 26 33.98 12.50 -14.27
CA GLY A 26 34.62 13.81 -14.30
C GLY A 26 35.02 14.20 -12.87
N ALA A 27 36.20 13.78 -12.45
CA ALA A 27 36.81 14.22 -11.20
C ALA A 27 37.15 15.71 -11.30
N ALA A 28 36.41 16.55 -10.57
CA ALA A 28 36.84 17.90 -10.22
C ALA A 28 37.33 17.87 -8.76
N ALA A 29 38.59 17.47 -8.59
CA ALA A 29 39.36 17.77 -7.39
C ALA A 29 39.66 19.28 -7.41
N GLY A 30 38.81 20.06 -6.76
CA GLY A 30 38.99 21.49 -6.53
C GLY A 30 38.82 21.77 -5.05
N LEU A 31 39.94 22.05 -4.37
CA LEU A 31 40.04 22.45 -2.98
C LEU A 31 39.07 23.60 -2.64
N GLY A 32 38.17 23.34 -1.70
CA GLY A 32 37.25 24.33 -1.14
C GLY A 32 36.56 23.76 0.09
N ALA A 33 37.10 24.06 1.27
CA ALA A 33 36.54 23.67 2.54
C ALA A 33 35.17 24.33 2.76
N PHE A 34 34.10 23.57 2.57
CA PHE A 34 32.81 23.76 3.23
C PHE A 34 32.28 22.36 3.54
N GLY A 35 31.96 22.12 4.82
CA GLY A 35 31.46 20.83 5.29
C GLY A 35 30.24 20.40 4.48
N SER A 36 30.45 19.50 3.53
CA SER A 36 29.38 18.92 2.75
C SER A 36 28.77 17.82 3.61
N SER A 37 27.76 18.18 4.39
CA SER A 37 26.78 17.23 4.89
C SER A 37 26.29 16.44 3.67
N THR A 38 26.77 15.22 3.51
CA THR A 38 26.22 14.26 2.56
C THR A 38 24.70 14.30 2.76
N PRO A 39 23.90 14.63 1.74
CA PRO A 39 22.47 14.48 1.85
C PRO A 39 22.23 13.04 2.32
N PRO A 40 21.44 12.80 3.38
CA PRO A 40 21.15 11.45 3.80
C PRO A 40 20.73 10.67 2.55
N GLU A 41 21.42 9.56 2.30
CA GLU A 41 21.06 8.62 1.25
C GLU A 41 19.55 8.42 1.38
N LYS A 42 18.80 8.81 0.34
CA LYS A 42 17.34 8.76 0.37
C LYS A 42 16.99 7.27 0.35
N THR A 43 17.00 6.65 1.54
CA THR A 43 16.71 5.24 1.74
C THR A 43 15.42 4.97 1.00
N GLN A 44 15.51 4.14 -0.02
CA GLN A 44 14.36 3.81 -0.86
C GLN A 44 13.24 3.34 0.08
N PRO A 45 12.01 3.86 -0.06
CA PRO A 45 10.92 3.49 0.84
C PRO A 45 10.75 1.97 0.81
N GLU A 46 10.68 1.34 1.98
CA GLU A 46 10.34 -0.08 2.06
C GLU A 46 8.99 -0.29 1.36
N SER A 47 8.89 -1.35 0.56
CA SER A 47 7.63 -1.69 -0.10
C SER A 47 6.53 -1.89 0.94
N LEU A 48 5.41 -1.15 0.81
CA LEU A 48 4.22 -1.27 1.65
C LEU A 48 3.63 -2.69 1.66
N VAL A 49 3.78 -3.40 0.54
CA VAL A 49 3.37 -4.79 0.39
C VAL A 49 4.59 -5.67 0.58
N VAL A 50 4.51 -6.57 1.55
CA VAL A 50 5.59 -7.49 1.91
C VAL A 50 5.15 -8.93 1.68
N SER A 51 6.13 -9.83 1.56
CA SER A 51 5.85 -11.27 1.64
C SER A 51 5.46 -11.63 3.07
N LEU A 52 4.52 -12.56 3.21
CA LEU A 52 4.16 -13.10 4.52
C LEU A 52 5.37 -13.85 5.09
N PRO A 53 5.77 -13.57 6.34
CA PRO A 53 6.83 -14.36 6.96
C PRO A 53 6.32 -15.78 7.24
N GLU A 54 7.24 -16.74 7.35
CA GLU A 54 6.90 -18.16 7.51
C GLU A 54 6.08 -18.46 8.79
N ASN A 55 6.22 -17.62 9.82
CA ASN A 55 5.47 -17.73 11.07
C ASN A 55 4.09 -17.06 11.02
N ALA A 56 3.75 -16.29 9.97
CA ALA A 56 2.42 -15.71 9.82
C ALA A 56 1.38 -16.79 9.52
N LYS A 57 0.38 -16.91 10.39
CA LYS A 57 -0.73 -17.85 10.25
C LYS A 57 -2.03 -17.08 10.10
N LYS A 58 -3.06 -17.71 9.52
CA LYS A 58 -4.40 -17.12 9.54
C LYS A 58 -4.77 -16.80 10.99
N ALA A 59 -5.27 -15.59 11.21
CA ALA A 59 -5.66 -15.16 12.54
C ALA A 59 -6.79 -16.05 13.09
N THR A 60 -6.79 -16.34 14.38
CA THR A 60 -7.94 -16.98 15.03
C THR A 60 -9.10 -15.98 15.16
N PRO A 61 -10.34 -16.43 15.41
CA PRO A 61 -11.47 -15.51 15.60
C PRO A 61 -11.21 -14.43 16.67
N GLU A 62 -10.58 -14.81 17.78
CA GLU A 62 -10.24 -13.90 18.88
C GLU A 62 -9.16 -12.89 18.46
N GLN A 63 -8.19 -13.33 17.64
CA GLN A 63 -7.17 -12.45 17.10
C GLN A 63 -7.76 -11.48 16.08
N VAL A 64 -8.68 -11.93 15.22
CA VAL A 64 -9.40 -11.04 14.29
C VAL A 64 -10.15 -9.96 15.07
N GLU A 65 -10.83 -10.32 16.16
CA GLU A 65 -11.50 -9.33 17.03
C GLU A 65 -10.51 -8.32 17.63
N ALA A 66 -9.39 -8.80 18.17
CA ALA A 66 -8.35 -7.94 18.74
C ALA A 66 -7.73 -7.02 17.67
N ILE A 67 -7.55 -7.51 16.44
CA ILE A 67 -7.02 -6.73 15.32
C ILE A 67 -7.99 -5.61 14.94
N LEU A 68 -9.27 -5.95 14.78
CA LEU A 68 -10.32 -5.01 14.39
C LEU A 68 -10.77 -4.05 15.50
N SER A 69 -10.30 -4.23 16.73
CA SER A 69 -10.48 -3.26 17.83
C SER A 69 -9.23 -2.43 18.11
N GLY A 70 -8.09 -2.80 17.51
CA GLY A 70 -6.81 -2.14 17.70
C GLY A 70 -6.58 -0.91 16.83
N LYS A 71 -5.47 -0.22 17.12
CA LYS A 71 -4.86 0.80 16.26
C LYS A 71 -3.51 0.29 15.81
N TRP A 72 -3.22 0.53 14.54
CA TRP A 72 -2.04 0.00 13.88
C TRP A 72 -1.34 1.09 13.10
N VAL A 73 -0.08 0.86 12.76
CA VAL A 73 0.70 1.72 11.87
C VAL A 73 1.25 0.88 10.71
N THR A 74 1.33 1.52 9.56
CA THR A 74 2.07 0.97 8.40
C THR A 74 3.59 1.06 8.66
N THR A 75 4.38 0.18 8.03
CA THR A 75 5.85 0.20 8.17
C THR A 75 6.45 1.54 7.75
N SER A 76 7.47 1.99 8.47
CA SER A 76 7.99 3.36 8.44
C SER A 76 8.94 3.61 7.26
N ASN A 77 8.52 4.43 6.28
CA ASN A 77 9.39 5.39 5.59
C ASN A 77 8.50 6.42 4.86
N PRO A 78 8.59 7.70 5.21
CA PRO A 78 7.52 8.47 5.82
C PRO A 78 6.38 8.85 4.88
N PRO A 79 5.20 9.18 5.46
CA PRO A 79 4.87 9.24 6.90
C PRO A 79 4.06 8.05 7.45
N GLU A 80 4.13 7.87 8.79
CA GLU A 80 3.33 6.86 9.51
C GLU A 80 1.83 7.11 9.31
N ASN A 81 1.12 6.06 8.89
CA ASN A 81 -0.32 6.10 8.71
C ASN A 81 -0.97 5.23 9.77
N ILE A 82 -1.72 5.88 10.66
CA ILE A 82 -2.51 5.21 11.70
C ILE A 82 -3.74 4.58 11.04
N ILE A 83 -3.80 3.27 11.12
CA ILE A 83 -4.94 2.48 10.70
C ILE A 83 -5.80 2.15 11.92
N SER A 84 -7.08 2.44 11.82
CA SER A 84 -8.08 2.02 12.79
C SER A 84 -9.28 1.39 12.11
N PHE A 85 -10.11 0.73 12.89
CA PHE A 85 -11.31 0.07 12.41
C PHE A 85 -12.50 0.54 13.23
N SER A 86 -13.64 0.74 12.57
CA SER A 86 -14.91 0.99 13.25
C SER A 86 -16.00 0.13 12.64
N ARG A 87 -16.98 -0.28 13.44
CA ARG A 87 -18.17 -0.94 12.91
C ARG A 87 -19.15 0.11 12.40
N SER A 88 -19.84 -0.16 11.31
CA SER A 88 -21.01 0.64 10.94
C SER A 88 -22.08 0.48 12.02
N GLU A 89 -22.41 1.56 12.73
CA GLU A 89 -23.54 1.56 13.66
C GLU A 89 -24.83 1.72 12.85
N GLY A 90 -25.55 0.61 12.68
CA GLY A 90 -26.89 0.57 12.10
C GLY A 90 -27.81 -0.19 13.04
N SER A 91 -28.95 0.42 13.35
CA SER A 91 -30.02 -0.03 14.26
C SER A 91 -30.12 -1.55 14.48
N GLU A 92 -30.22 -1.94 15.75
CA GLU A 92 -30.37 -3.31 16.29
C GLU A 92 -31.04 -4.26 15.28
N GLY A 93 -30.24 -5.10 14.62
CA GLY A 93 -30.71 -6.06 13.61
C GLY A 93 -29.80 -6.19 12.39
N ALA A 94 -29.11 -5.13 11.98
CA ALA A 94 -28.14 -5.15 10.86
C ALA A 94 -26.68 -5.41 11.30
N ALA A 95 -26.43 -5.43 12.61
CA ALA A 95 -25.08 -5.40 13.19
C ALA A 95 -24.20 -6.62 12.89
N GLU A 96 -24.76 -7.81 12.67
CA GLU A 96 -23.95 -9.01 12.42
C GLU A 96 -23.30 -9.03 11.02
N LYS A 97 -23.90 -8.34 10.05
CA LYS A 97 -23.36 -8.21 8.67
C LYS A 97 -22.80 -6.83 8.38
N ALA A 98 -22.85 -5.91 9.33
CA ALA A 98 -22.35 -4.55 9.17
C ALA A 98 -20.83 -4.59 8.89
N PRO A 99 -20.35 -3.95 7.82
CA PRO A 99 -18.93 -3.94 7.49
C PRO A 99 -18.13 -3.22 8.58
N TYR A 100 -16.90 -3.69 8.78
CA TYR A 100 -15.85 -2.93 9.46
C TYR A 100 -15.28 -1.92 8.47
N PHE A 101 -15.31 -0.64 8.81
CA PHE A 101 -14.63 0.39 8.04
C PHE A 101 -13.19 0.50 8.52
N VAL A 102 -12.24 0.27 7.62
CA VAL A 102 -10.84 0.65 7.78
C VAL A 102 -10.72 2.14 7.58
N HIS A 103 -10.12 2.85 8.52
CA HIS A 103 -9.79 4.26 8.41
C HIS A 103 -8.28 4.41 8.40
N GLY A 104 -7.79 5.26 7.52
CA GLY A 104 -6.38 5.65 7.47
C GLY A 104 -6.21 6.86 6.57
N GLY A 105 -4.97 7.28 6.39
CA GLY A 105 -4.59 8.36 5.49
C GLY A 105 -3.75 9.40 6.22
N VAL A 106 -2.56 9.69 5.70
CA VAL A 106 -1.72 10.74 6.27
C VAL A 106 -2.17 12.11 5.80
N CYS A 107 -2.48 12.25 4.51
CA CYS A 107 -3.06 13.49 4.01
C CYS A 107 -4.54 13.31 3.67
N ASN A 108 -4.82 12.37 2.76
CA ASN A 108 -6.17 12.03 2.35
C ASN A 108 -6.67 10.88 3.20
N GLY A 109 -7.61 11.19 4.10
CA GLY A 109 -8.37 10.15 4.79
C GLY A 109 -9.06 9.23 3.79
N PHE A 110 -8.93 7.92 3.97
CA PHE A 110 -9.64 6.89 3.23
C PHE A 110 -10.44 5.99 4.16
N GLY A 111 -11.52 5.44 3.60
CA GLY A 111 -12.37 4.41 4.20
C GLY A 111 -12.39 3.17 3.30
N VAL A 112 -12.33 1.96 3.88
CA VAL A 112 -12.61 0.70 3.14
C VAL A 112 -13.54 -0.16 3.98
N GLY A 113 -14.73 -0.47 3.47
CA GLY A 113 -15.69 -1.37 4.11
C GLY A 113 -15.33 -2.84 3.89
N LEU A 114 -15.07 -3.55 4.99
CA LEU A 114 -14.74 -4.97 5.02
C LEU A 114 -15.89 -5.76 5.66
N VAL A 115 -16.47 -6.69 4.91
CA VAL A 115 -17.35 -7.72 5.49
C VAL A 115 -16.46 -8.89 5.91
N VAL A 116 -16.26 -9.04 7.21
CA VAL A 116 -15.27 -9.97 7.78
C VAL A 116 -15.95 -11.25 8.24
N ASP A 117 -15.48 -12.38 7.73
CA ASP A 117 -15.71 -13.70 8.32
C ASP A 117 -14.59 -13.99 9.33
N LYS A 118 -14.91 -13.79 10.61
CA LYS A 118 -13.98 -13.99 11.72
C LYS A 118 -13.57 -15.46 11.88
N THR A 119 -14.42 -16.41 11.49
CA THR A 119 -14.15 -17.84 11.64
C THR A 119 -13.03 -18.28 10.71
N ASN A 120 -13.05 -17.76 9.47
CA ASN A 120 -12.07 -18.11 8.44
C ASN A 120 -10.93 -17.09 8.30
N ALA A 121 -10.98 -16.00 9.07
CA ALA A 121 -10.12 -14.83 8.96
C ALA A 121 -10.05 -14.29 7.53
N THR A 122 -11.19 -14.29 6.84
CA THR A 122 -11.32 -13.78 5.47
C THR A 122 -12.23 -12.57 5.45
N TYR A 123 -12.14 -11.77 4.40
CA TYR A 123 -13.04 -10.65 4.21
C TYR A 123 -13.33 -10.40 2.73
N THR A 124 -14.47 -9.76 2.47
CA THR A 124 -14.81 -9.15 1.18
C THR A 124 -14.89 -7.63 1.33
N VAL A 125 -14.77 -6.92 0.21
CA VAL A 125 -14.78 -5.45 0.16
C VAL A 125 -16.10 -5.00 -0.44
N GLU A 126 -16.81 -4.11 0.23
CA GLU A 126 -18.10 -3.59 -0.27
C GLU A 126 -17.97 -2.21 -0.91
N GLU A 127 -17.26 -1.28 -0.30
CA GLU A 127 -17.02 0.06 -0.88
C GLU A 127 -15.83 0.74 -0.20
N GLY A 128 -15.21 1.72 -0.87
CA GLY A 128 -14.20 2.57 -0.28
C GLY A 128 -14.41 4.05 -0.62
N ALA A 129 -14.06 4.93 0.30
CA ALA A 129 -14.12 6.37 0.13
C ALA A 129 -12.72 6.98 0.31
N THR A 130 -12.47 8.15 -0.27
CA THR A 130 -11.24 8.90 -0.03
C THR A 130 -11.54 10.40 -0.11
N THR A 131 -11.01 11.15 0.85
CA THR A 131 -11.05 12.63 0.82
C THR A 131 -10.10 13.16 -0.26
N LEU A 132 -10.35 14.37 -0.77
CA LEU A 132 -9.54 14.98 -1.82
C LEU A 132 -8.95 16.31 -1.35
N LYS A 133 -7.97 16.23 -0.47
CA LYS A 133 -7.15 17.37 -0.02
C LYS A 133 -6.01 17.61 -1.01
N GLN A 134 -5.55 18.86 -1.09
CA GLN A 134 -4.36 19.21 -1.85
C GLN A 134 -3.12 18.88 -1.00
N CYS A 135 -2.43 17.80 -1.37
CA CYS A 135 -1.24 17.25 -0.68
C CYS A 135 -0.07 17.15 -1.64
N GLU A 136 1.15 16.94 -1.13
CA GLU A 136 2.24 16.48 -1.98
C GLU A 136 1.84 15.19 -2.74
N PRO A 137 2.16 15.07 -4.04
CA PRO A 137 1.80 13.89 -4.83
C PRO A 137 2.28 12.56 -4.23
N GLU A 138 3.39 12.58 -3.50
CA GLU A 138 3.94 11.41 -2.82
C GLU A 138 3.00 10.91 -1.70
N LEU A 139 2.42 11.81 -0.90
CA LEU A 139 1.46 11.45 0.15
C LEU A 139 0.15 10.92 -0.41
N TRP A 140 -0.33 11.51 -1.52
CA TRP A 140 -1.51 11.00 -2.20
C TRP A 140 -1.30 9.56 -2.73
N ARG A 141 -0.15 9.31 -3.36
CA ARG A 141 0.20 7.96 -3.86
C ARG A 141 0.34 6.97 -2.71
N TYR A 142 0.89 7.41 -1.60
CA TYR A 142 1.03 6.61 -0.40
C TYR A 142 -0.33 6.20 0.18
N ASP A 143 -1.21 7.15 0.47
CA ASP A 143 -2.55 6.88 1.01
C ASP A 143 -3.34 5.95 0.09
N ASN A 144 -3.27 6.18 -1.23
CA ASN A 144 -3.92 5.32 -2.21
C ASN A 144 -3.31 3.90 -2.22
N SER A 145 -1.98 3.76 -2.10
CA SER A 145 -1.33 2.45 -2.07
C SER A 145 -1.72 1.62 -0.86
N VAL A 146 -1.88 2.25 0.30
CA VAL A 146 -2.39 1.59 1.52
C VAL A 146 -3.84 1.14 1.32
N ARG A 147 -4.71 2.04 0.82
CA ARG A 147 -6.12 1.70 0.51
C ARG A 147 -6.21 0.51 -0.45
N GLU A 148 -5.45 0.54 -1.55
CA GLU A 148 -5.44 -0.52 -2.56
C GLU A 148 -4.89 -1.85 -2.03
N ALA A 149 -4.06 -1.84 -0.99
CA ALA A 149 -3.59 -3.07 -0.38
C ALA A 149 -4.71 -3.79 0.41
N PHE A 150 -5.57 -3.04 1.11
CA PHE A 150 -6.79 -3.60 1.72
C PHE A 150 -7.75 -4.16 0.66
N ILE A 151 -7.95 -3.43 -0.44
CA ILE A 151 -8.84 -3.84 -1.53
C ILE A 151 -8.37 -5.14 -2.20
N ARG A 152 -7.05 -5.32 -2.35
CA ARG A 152 -6.46 -6.51 -3.00
C ARG A 152 -6.35 -7.73 -2.08
N GLY A 153 -6.22 -7.51 -0.78
CA GLY A 153 -6.20 -8.58 0.22
C GLY A 153 -7.58 -9.23 0.37
N ASN A 154 -7.61 -10.41 0.98
CA ASN A 154 -8.87 -11.08 1.34
C ASN A 154 -8.77 -11.97 2.58
N THR A 155 -7.60 -12.05 3.20
CA THR A 155 -7.32 -12.90 4.35
C THR A 155 -6.47 -12.12 5.36
N ILE A 156 -6.76 -12.28 6.64
CA ILE A 156 -6.06 -11.67 7.77
C ILE A 156 -5.12 -12.73 8.37
N TYR A 157 -3.83 -12.39 8.42
CA TYR A 157 -2.80 -13.21 9.07
C TYR A 157 -2.20 -12.47 10.25
N PHE A 158 -1.67 -13.23 11.20
CA PHE A 158 -1.00 -12.73 12.39
C PHE A 158 0.27 -13.56 12.65
N ASP A 159 1.38 -12.88 12.93
CA ASP A 159 2.69 -13.51 13.19
C ASP A 159 3.08 -13.57 14.67
N GLY A 160 2.19 -13.08 15.56
CA GLY A 160 2.45 -12.90 16.99
C GLY A 160 2.65 -11.44 17.40
N THR A 161 2.91 -10.53 16.47
CA THR A 161 3.12 -9.10 16.74
C THR A 161 2.46 -8.21 15.68
N HIS A 162 2.59 -8.56 14.41
CA HIS A 162 2.08 -7.82 13.27
C HIS A 162 0.88 -8.54 12.67
N THR A 163 -0.01 -7.75 12.09
CA THR A 163 -1.12 -8.26 11.28
C THR A 163 -0.86 -8.00 9.79
N TYR A 164 -1.36 -8.90 8.95
CA TYR A 164 -1.20 -8.83 7.50
C TYR A 164 -2.53 -8.96 6.79
N PHE A 165 -2.84 -8.02 5.92
CA PHE A 165 -4.00 -8.06 5.03
C PHE A 165 -3.53 -8.46 3.63
N ALA A 166 -3.77 -9.72 3.27
CA ALA A 166 -3.00 -10.37 2.22
C ALA A 166 -3.84 -11.23 1.26
N LYS A 167 -3.25 -11.49 0.08
CA LYS A 167 -3.73 -12.46 -0.91
C LYS A 167 -2.53 -13.12 -1.58
N GLY A 168 -2.52 -14.44 -1.66
CA GLY A 168 -1.48 -15.19 -2.38
C GLY A 168 -0.06 -15.05 -1.82
N GLY A 169 0.10 -14.89 -0.51
CA GLY A 169 1.41 -14.86 0.16
C GLY A 169 2.08 -13.49 0.26
N THR A 170 1.45 -12.43 -0.26
CA THR A 170 1.89 -11.04 -0.07
C THR A 170 0.74 -10.17 0.44
N GLY A 171 1.05 -9.14 1.23
CA GLY A 171 0.03 -8.25 1.77
C GLY A 171 0.57 -7.02 2.46
N LEU A 172 -0.34 -6.17 2.91
CA LEU A 172 -0.02 -5.02 3.76
C LEU A 172 0.35 -5.52 5.15
N LYS A 173 1.54 -5.16 5.64
CA LYS A 173 1.93 -5.37 7.03
C LYS A 173 1.51 -4.18 7.87
N LEU A 174 0.91 -4.44 9.02
CA LEU A 174 0.63 -3.44 10.04
C LEU A 174 1.27 -3.82 11.38
N SER A 175 1.89 -2.84 12.03
CA SER A 175 2.49 -2.95 13.35
C SER A 175 1.60 -2.31 14.40
N PRO A 176 1.64 -2.74 15.68
CA PRO A 176 0.90 -2.07 16.74
C PRO A 176 1.28 -0.58 16.83
N ALA A 177 0.30 0.30 17.01
CA ALA A 177 0.58 1.71 17.32
C ALA A 177 1.09 1.83 18.77
N HIS A 178 2.08 2.68 19.01
CA HIS A 178 2.63 2.98 20.35
C HIS A 178 1.83 4.03 21.11
#